data_AF-A0A6I9NWC5-F1
#
_entry.id   AF-A0A6I9NWC5-F1
#
_cell.length_a   1.000
_cell.length_b   1.000
_cell.length_c   1.000
_cell.angle_alpha   90.00
_cell.angle_beta   90.00
_cell.angle_gamma   90.00
#
_symmetry.space_group_name_H-M   'P 1'
#
loop_
_entity.id
_entity.type
_entity.pdbx_description
1 polymer ?
#
loop_
_entity_poly.entity_id
_entity_poly.type
_entity_poly.pdbx_seq_one_letter_code
_entity_poly.pdbx_strand_id
1 'polypeptide(L)'
;SDPKAEYIGTEPWTPKEALEGGEITDKADIFAYGLTLWEMMSLAMPHLELLEGEDDEKEVEEDEDQSLEVSFDEDAYYDRLGTRPAVDLEALGNSYRRMVELFYLCTEGDPVRRPSAAQILQALESNVPLNINPSEVIVID
;
A
#
# COMPACT_ATOMS: atom_id res chain seq x y z
N SER A 1 5.49 -25.20 2.60
CA SER A 1 6.42 -24.05 2.75
C SER A 1 7.69 -24.52 3.43
N ASP A 2 8.85 -23.96 3.10
CA ASP A 2 10.09 -24.24 3.81
C ASP A 2 10.06 -23.54 5.18
N PRO A 3 10.12 -24.26 6.32
CA PRO A 3 10.08 -23.65 7.65
C PRO A 3 11.32 -22.79 7.97
N LYS A 4 12.35 -22.82 7.13
CA LYS A 4 13.56 -21.99 7.27
C LYS A 4 13.57 -20.77 6.36
N ALA A 5 12.57 -20.61 5.51
CA ALA A 5 12.49 -19.46 4.63
C ALA A 5 12.19 -18.20 5.46
N GLU A 6 12.94 -17.13 5.18
CA GLU A 6 12.73 -15.81 5.76
C GLU A 6 11.89 -14.96 4.80
N TYR A 7 10.99 -14.16 5.37
CA TYR A 7 10.26 -13.17 4.60
C TYR A 7 11.19 -11.99 4.30
N ILE A 8 11.42 -11.73 3.02
CA ILE A 8 12.26 -10.61 2.57
C ILE A 8 11.37 -9.41 2.24
N GLY A 9 10.38 -9.60 1.37
CA GLY A 9 9.47 -8.55 0.93
C GLY A 9 10.15 -7.41 0.16
N THR A 10 9.42 -6.30 0.04
CA THR A 10 9.92 -5.00 -0.37
C THR A 10 9.66 -4.05 0.79
N GLU A 11 10.68 -3.34 1.25
CA GLU A 11 10.68 -2.67 2.56
C GLU A 11 9.45 -1.77 2.84
N PRO A 12 9.05 -0.84 1.96
CA PRO A 12 7.85 -0.01 2.19
C PRO A 12 6.53 -0.78 2.30
N TRP A 13 6.47 -2.01 1.77
CA TRP A 13 5.28 -2.88 1.81
C TRP A 13 5.32 -3.91 2.93
N THR A 14 6.40 -3.95 3.69
CA THR A 14 6.63 -5.00 4.68
C THR A 14 5.74 -4.76 5.89
N PRO A 15 4.90 -5.73 6.28
CA PRO A 15 4.03 -5.59 7.43
C PRO A 15 4.82 -5.61 8.72
N LYS A 16 4.26 -5.01 9.78
CA LYS A 16 4.92 -4.88 11.08
C LYS A 16 5.41 -6.22 11.65
N GLU A 17 4.62 -7.28 11.55
CA GLU A 17 5.01 -8.59 12.07
C GLU A 17 6.23 -9.17 11.34
N ALA A 18 6.49 -8.81 10.08
CA ALA A 18 7.69 -9.25 9.37
C ALA A 18 8.93 -8.45 9.80
N LEU A 19 8.78 -7.14 10.03
CA LEU A 19 9.85 -6.28 10.53
C LEU A 19 10.31 -6.69 11.94
N GLU A 20 9.37 -7.15 12.77
CA GLU A 20 9.62 -7.55 14.16
C GLU A 20 10.05 -9.03 14.30
N GLY A 21 10.22 -9.76 13.20
CA GLY A 21 10.58 -11.19 13.22
C GLY A 21 9.48 -12.08 13.80
N GLY A 22 8.23 -11.65 13.69
CA GLY A 22 7.03 -12.37 14.13
C GLY A 22 6.63 -13.51 13.20
N GLU A 23 5.51 -14.15 13.52
CA GLU A 23 4.96 -15.24 12.71
C GLU A 23 4.34 -14.71 11.42
N ILE A 24 4.84 -15.20 10.29
CA ILE A 24 4.32 -14.85 8.97
C ILE A 24 3.16 -15.77 8.60
N THR A 25 2.05 -15.15 8.21
CA THR A 25 0.83 -15.83 7.76
C THR A 25 0.37 -15.28 6.41
N ASP A 26 -0.73 -15.78 5.86
CA ASP A 26 -1.37 -15.21 4.67
C ASP A 26 -1.74 -13.72 4.84
N LYS A 27 -1.81 -13.24 6.09
CA LYS A 27 -2.13 -11.84 6.43
C LYS A 27 -1.01 -10.86 6.09
N ALA A 28 0.23 -11.33 5.93
CA ALA A 28 1.32 -10.49 5.45
C ALA A 28 1.06 -10.02 4.01
N ASP A 29 0.60 -10.93 3.15
CA ASP A 29 0.22 -10.61 1.77
C ASP A 29 -0.98 -9.66 1.72
N ILE A 30 -1.94 -9.81 2.66
CA ILE A 30 -3.11 -8.91 2.74
C ILE A 30 -2.69 -7.48 3.10
N PHE A 31 -1.70 -7.29 3.96
CA PHE A 31 -1.18 -5.96 4.28
C PHE A 31 -0.51 -5.31 3.07
N ALA A 32 0.38 -6.04 2.41
CA ALA A 32 1.04 -5.56 1.19
C ALA A 32 0.02 -5.26 0.07
N TYR A 33 -1.01 -6.09 -0.09
CA TYR A 33 -2.14 -5.82 -0.98
C TYR A 33 -2.87 -4.53 -0.63
N GLY A 34 -3.12 -4.28 0.66
CA GLY A 34 -3.70 -3.02 1.13
C GLY A 34 -2.85 -1.82 0.75
N LEU A 35 -1.52 -1.92 0.85
CA LEU A 35 -0.61 -0.88 0.41
C LEU A 35 -0.62 -0.69 -1.12
N THR A 36 -0.82 -1.74 -1.91
CA THR A 36 -1.05 -1.60 -3.36
C THR A 36 -2.34 -0.86 -3.69
N LEU A 37 -3.42 -1.03 -2.90
CA LEU A 37 -4.61 -0.20 -3.04
C LEU A 37 -4.30 1.27 -2.76
N TRP A 38 -3.47 1.52 -1.75
CA TRP A 38 -3.03 2.87 -1.40
C TRP A 38 -2.21 3.51 -2.53
N GLU A 39 -1.25 2.80 -3.12
CA GLU A 39 -0.47 3.28 -4.27
C GLU A 39 -1.36 3.70 -5.44
N MET A 40 -2.42 2.94 -5.73
CA MET A 40 -3.37 3.30 -6.79
C MET A 40 -4.17 4.57 -6.49
N MET A 41 -4.30 4.95 -5.22
CA MET A 41 -5.02 6.14 -4.78
C MET A 41 -4.11 7.36 -4.61
N SER A 42 -2.89 7.18 -4.11
CA SER A 42 -1.92 8.26 -3.86
C SER A 42 -0.97 8.52 -5.03
N LEU A 43 -0.77 7.51 -5.90
CA LEU A 43 0.27 7.49 -6.95
C LEU A 43 1.69 7.67 -6.40
N ALA A 44 1.89 7.33 -5.13
CA ALA A 44 3.16 7.45 -4.41
C ALA A 44 3.63 6.10 -3.87
N MET A 45 4.89 6.04 -3.44
CA MET A 45 5.43 4.89 -2.70
C MET A 45 5.08 5.03 -1.21
N PRO A 46 4.68 3.95 -0.50
CA PRO A 46 4.27 4.03 0.90
C PRO A 46 5.35 4.68 1.77
N HIS A 47 4.95 5.66 2.59
CA HIS A 47 5.82 6.37 3.54
C HIS A 47 6.92 7.27 2.93
N LEU A 48 7.01 7.40 1.60
CA LEU A 48 7.99 8.30 0.94
C LEU A 48 7.47 9.72 0.70
N GLU A 49 6.18 10.01 0.90
CA GLU A 49 5.62 11.37 0.73
C GLU A 49 6.24 12.39 1.71
N LEU A 50 6.97 11.93 2.72
CA LEU A 50 7.69 12.75 3.69
C LEU A 50 9.07 13.18 3.20
N LEU A 51 9.52 12.62 2.07
CA LEU A 51 10.78 12.96 1.43
C LEU A 51 10.69 14.26 0.62
N GLU A 52 9.48 14.64 0.25
CA GLU A 52 9.18 15.95 -0.31
C GLU A 52 9.05 16.91 0.88
N GLY A 53 10.19 17.48 1.29
CA GLY A 53 10.21 18.48 2.35
C GLY A 53 9.19 19.59 2.06
N GLU A 54 8.58 20.14 3.12
CA GLU A 54 7.52 21.17 3.07
C GLU A 54 7.95 22.51 2.41
N ASP A 55 9.06 22.58 1.67
CA ASP A 55 9.78 23.82 1.36
C ASP A 55 10.10 24.13 -0.12
N ASP A 56 9.67 23.33 -1.11
CA ASP A 56 10.02 23.62 -2.52
C ASP A 56 8.84 23.66 -3.50
N GLU A 57 8.04 24.72 -3.40
CA GLU A 57 7.45 25.39 -4.58
C GLU A 57 8.49 26.28 -5.32
N LYS A 58 9.79 26.04 -5.14
CA LYS A 58 10.82 26.79 -5.87
C LYS A 58 11.09 26.09 -7.19
N GLU A 59 10.76 26.80 -8.27
CA GLU A 59 11.17 26.49 -9.64
C GLU A 59 12.65 26.06 -9.65
N VAL A 60 12.90 24.77 -9.90
CA VAL A 60 14.24 24.24 -10.04
C VAL A 60 14.76 24.71 -11.40
N GLU A 61 15.67 25.68 -11.40
CA GLU A 61 16.48 25.97 -12.59
C GLU A 61 17.34 24.73 -12.87
N GLU A 62 17.27 24.23 -14.12
CA GLU A 62 17.97 23.03 -14.60
C GLU A 62 19.49 23.26 -14.63
N ASP A 63 20.17 23.18 -13.49
CA ASP A 63 21.62 23.05 -13.41
C ASP A 63 22.00 21.55 -13.31
N GLU A 64 22.46 20.97 -14.42
CA GLU A 64 22.76 19.54 -14.63
C GLU A 64 23.88 18.93 -13.75
N ASP A 65 24.41 19.63 -12.74
CA ASP A 65 25.60 19.22 -11.97
C ASP A 65 25.45 19.32 -10.43
N GLN A 66 24.24 19.46 -9.92
CA GLN A 66 23.97 19.33 -8.48
C GLN A 66 23.02 18.16 -8.26
N SER A 67 23.57 17.04 -7.77
CA SER A 67 22.75 15.99 -7.17
C SER A 67 21.91 16.66 -6.08
N LEU A 68 20.60 16.76 -6.29
CA LEU A 68 19.65 17.25 -5.29
C LEU A 68 19.77 16.32 -4.07
N GLU A 69 20.59 16.70 -3.09
CA GLU A 69 20.68 16.02 -1.80
C GLU A 69 19.47 16.50 -0.98
N VAL A 70 18.29 16.00 -1.35
CA VAL A 70 17.10 16.14 -0.51
C VAL A 70 17.43 15.47 0.80
N SER A 71 17.34 16.19 1.93
CA SER A 71 17.68 15.63 3.24
C SER A 71 16.67 14.53 3.58
N PHE A 72 17.04 13.28 3.30
CA PHE A 72 16.25 12.10 3.60
C PHE A 72 16.21 11.89 5.12
N ASP A 73 15.03 12.09 5.73
CA ASP A 73 14.81 11.77 7.14
C ASP A 73 14.60 10.25 7.28
N GLU A 74 15.73 9.55 7.32
CA GLU A 74 15.82 8.09 7.41
C GLU A 74 15.13 7.53 8.66
N ASP A 75 15.31 8.18 9.81
CA ASP A 75 14.72 7.75 11.07
C ASP A 75 13.18 7.85 11.01
N ALA A 76 12.65 8.95 10.49
CA ALA A 76 11.20 9.13 10.34
C ALA A 76 10.57 8.14 9.36
N TYR A 77 11.30 7.74 8.31
CA TYR A 77 10.88 6.70 7.38
C TYR A 77 10.84 5.33 8.06
N TYR A 78 11.92 4.93 8.74
CA TYR A 78 11.99 3.64 9.44
C TYR A 78 10.94 3.49 10.55
N ASP A 79 10.64 4.56 11.29
CA ASP A 79 9.62 4.58 12.34
C ASP A 79 8.19 4.30 11.82
N ARG A 80 7.95 4.52 10.53
CA ARG A 80 6.63 4.33 9.91
C ARG A 80 6.47 3.00 9.18
N LEU A 81 7.55 2.25 8.95
CA LEU A 81 7.44 0.95 8.28
C LEU A 81 6.49 0.01 9.02
N GLY A 82 5.70 -0.73 8.25
CA GLY A 82 4.66 -1.63 8.77
C GLY A 82 3.44 -0.92 9.36
N THR A 83 3.35 0.42 9.27
CA THR A 83 2.15 1.18 9.66
C THR A 83 1.26 1.50 8.45
N ARG A 84 0.03 1.95 8.70
CA ARG A 84 -0.88 2.40 7.64
C ARG A 84 -0.51 3.83 7.22
N PRO A 85 -0.17 4.10 5.94
CA PRO A 85 0.06 5.46 5.47
C PRO A 85 -1.23 6.31 5.48
N ALA A 86 -1.08 7.63 5.51
CA ALA A 86 -2.22 8.54 5.43
C ALA A 86 -2.85 8.53 4.03
N VAL A 87 -4.13 8.84 3.92
CA VAL A 87 -4.82 8.95 2.62
C VAL A 87 -5.62 10.25 2.57
N ASP A 88 -5.50 10.98 1.47
CA ASP A 88 -6.28 12.20 1.24
C ASP A 88 -7.72 11.86 0.83
N LEU A 89 -8.59 11.76 1.83
CA LEU A 89 -10.02 11.47 1.62
C LEU A 89 -10.76 12.59 0.90
N GLU A 90 -10.29 13.84 1.01
CA GLU A 90 -10.93 15.00 0.39
C GLU A 90 -10.67 14.99 -1.12
N ALA A 91 -9.44 14.68 -1.54
CA ALA A 91 -9.06 14.59 -2.95
C ALA A 91 -9.75 13.42 -3.69
N LEU A 92 -9.87 12.25 -3.03
CA LEU A 92 -10.47 11.06 -3.65
C LEU A 92 -11.99 11.18 -3.83
N GLY A 93 -12.68 11.78 -2.87
CA GLY A 93 -14.13 11.92 -2.88
C GLY A 93 -14.90 10.59 -2.71
N ASN A 94 -16.24 10.68 -2.82
CA ASN A 94 -17.14 9.59 -2.43
C ASN A 94 -17.06 8.31 -3.29
N SER A 95 -16.57 8.40 -4.53
CA SER A 95 -16.45 7.25 -5.44
C SER A 95 -15.42 6.24 -4.96
N TYR A 96 -14.41 6.68 -4.20
CA TYR A 96 -13.34 5.82 -3.67
C TYR A 96 -13.66 5.21 -2.31
N ARG A 97 -14.82 5.55 -1.70
CA ARG A 97 -15.19 5.08 -0.35
C ARG A 97 -14.92 3.60 -0.12
N ARG A 98 -15.30 2.73 -1.06
CA ARG A 98 -15.11 1.28 -0.91
C ARG A 98 -13.63 0.86 -0.98
N MET A 99 -12.85 1.49 -1.85
CA MET A 99 -11.41 1.20 -1.95
C MET A 99 -10.67 1.68 -0.71
N VAL A 100 -11.07 2.84 -0.17
CA VAL A 100 -10.59 3.33 1.13
C VAL A 100 -10.96 2.36 2.25
N GLU A 101 -12.21 1.91 2.36
CA GLU A 101 -12.62 0.93 3.37
C GLU A 101 -11.79 -0.36 3.28
N LEU A 102 -11.57 -0.87 2.07
CA LEU A 102 -10.77 -2.06 1.84
C LEU A 102 -9.30 -1.86 2.22
N PHE A 103 -8.72 -0.71 1.84
CA PHE A 103 -7.37 -0.30 2.26
C PHE A 103 -7.23 -0.33 3.78
N TYR A 104 -8.15 0.31 4.52
CA TYR A 104 -8.13 0.33 5.98
C TYR A 104 -8.21 -1.09 6.56
N LEU A 105 -9.15 -1.92 6.09
CA LEU A 105 -9.29 -3.29 6.58
C LEU A 105 -8.04 -4.14 6.32
N CYS A 106 -7.44 -4.00 5.13
CA CYS A 106 -6.26 -4.78 4.74
C CYS A 106 -4.99 -4.35 5.49
N THR A 107 -4.88 -3.08 5.89
CA THR A 107 -3.71 -2.52 6.59
C THR A 107 -3.92 -2.37 8.10
N GLU A 108 -4.81 -3.16 8.71
CA GLU A 108 -4.91 -3.22 10.17
C GLU A 108 -3.58 -3.70 10.79
N GLY A 109 -3.14 -3.03 11.85
CA GLY A 109 -1.88 -3.37 12.52
C GLY A 109 -1.88 -4.76 13.14
N ASP A 110 -3.03 -5.25 13.59
CA ASP A 110 -3.21 -6.61 14.05
C ASP A 110 -3.56 -7.55 12.88
N PRO A 111 -2.69 -8.53 12.54
CA PRO A 111 -2.91 -9.44 11.40
C PRO A 111 -4.23 -10.20 11.47
N VAL A 112 -4.72 -10.56 12.67
CA VAL A 112 -5.97 -11.33 12.79
C VAL A 112 -7.21 -10.52 12.44
N ARG A 113 -7.10 -9.19 12.44
CA ARG A 113 -8.18 -8.26 12.09
C ARG A 113 -8.26 -7.96 10.59
N ARG A 114 -7.18 -8.25 9.85
CA ARG A 114 -7.18 -8.14 8.39
C ARG A 114 -8.13 -9.21 7.81
N PRO A 115 -8.85 -8.95 6.72
CA PRO A 115 -9.69 -9.96 6.06
C PRO A 115 -8.83 -11.08 5.45
N SER A 116 -9.44 -12.20 5.06
CA SER A 116 -8.79 -13.15 4.16
C SER A 116 -8.97 -12.74 2.70
N ALA A 117 -8.12 -13.24 1.81
CA ALA A 117 -8.29 -13.04 0.36
C ALA A 117 -9.69 -13.46 -0.13
N ALA A 118 -10.25 -14.54 0.43
CA ALA A 118 -11.60 -15.00 0.10
C ALA A 118 -12.70 -13.99 0.54
N GLN A 119 -12.55 -13.36 1.70
CA GLN A 119 -13.48 -12.33 2.17
C GLN A 119 -13.40 -11.07 1.31
N ILE A 120 -12.19 -10.68 0.89
CA ILE A 120 -11.97 -9.56 -0.02
C ILE A 120 -12.67 -9.84 -1.36
N LEU A 121 -12.44 -11.02 -1.95
CA LEU A 121 -13.06 -11.41 -3.22
C LEU A 121 -14.58 -11.37 -3.12
N GLN A 122 -15.16 -11.95 -2.07
CA GLN A 122 -16.61 -11.93 -1.85
C GLN A 122 -17.17 -10.49 -1.79
N ALA A 123 -16.46 -9.58 -1.10
CA ALA A 123 -16.87 -8.18 -1.00
C ALA A 123 -16.78 -7.46 -2.35
N LEU A 124 -15.76 -7.76 -3.17
CA LEU A 124 -15.59 -7.19 -4.51
C LEU A 124 -16.62 -7.74 -5.51
N GLU A 125 -16.90 -9.03 -5.49
CA GLU A 125 -17.90 -9.67 -6.37
C GLU A 125 -19.32 -9.18 -6.08
N SER A 126 -19.67 -8.98 -4.80
CA SER A 126 -20.97 -8.42 -4.41
C SER A 126 -21.22 -7.00 -4.95
N ASN A 127 -20.15 -6.34 -5.42
CA ASN A 127 -20.18 -5.01 -5.99
C ASN A 127 -20.24 -4.98 -7.52
N VAL A 128 -20.15 -6.13 -8.19
CA VAL A 128 -20.27 -6.23 -9.64
C VAL A 128 -21.74 -5.99 -10.03
N PRO A 129 -22.07 -4.95 -10.80
CA PRO A 129 -23.42 -4.78 -11.31
C PRO A 129 -23.79 -6.01 -12.15
N LEU A 130 -24.98 -6.58 -11.94
CA LEU A 130 -25.51 -7.77 -12.64
C LEU A 130 -25.61 -7.64 -14.19
N ASN A 131 -25.09 -6.56 -14.77
CA ASN A 131 -25.19 -6.22 -16.18
C ASN A 131 -23.85 -6.27 -16.95
N ILE A 132 -22.77 -6.78 -16.34
CA ILE A 132 -21.59 -7.16 -17.11
C ILE A 132 -21.89 -8.53 -17.72
N ASN A 133 -22.20 -8.57 -19.01
CA ASN A 133 -22.21 -9.83 -19.75
C ASN A 133 -20.87 -10.53 -19.49
N PRO A 134 -20.84 -11.82 -19.10
CA PRO A 134 -19.62 -12.58 -18.89
C PRO A 134 -18.97 -12.90 -20.24
N SER A 135 -18.42 -11.87 -20.88
CA SER A 135 -17.79 -11.94 -22.19
C SER A 135 -16.56 -11.05 -22.16
N GLU A 136 -15.52 -11.56 -21.50
CA GLU A 136 -14.10 -11.47 -21.92
C GLU A 136 -13.26 -12.05 -20.79
N VAL A 137 -13.32 -13.38 -20.66
CA VAL A 137 -12.18 -14.12 -20.10
C VAL A 137 -11.06 -13.89 -21.11
N ILE A 138 -10.11 -13.01 -20.76
CA ILE A 138 -8.86 -12.90 -21.50
C ILE A 138 -8.12 -14.20 -21.26
N VAL A 139 -8.23 -15.14 -22.20
CA VAL A 139 -7.33 -16.27 -22.31
C VAL A 139 -6.02 -15.68 -22.83
N ILE A 140 -5.03 -15.58 -21.95
CA ILE A 140 -3.65 -15.34 -22.36
C ILE A 140 -3.11 -16.71 -22.77
N ASP A 141 -2.90 -16.89 -24.07
CA ASP A 141 -2.19 -18.03 -24.66
C ASP A 141 -0.69 -17.97 -24.32
#